data_AF-A0A7V4BLK1-F1
#
_entry.id   AF-A0A7V4BLK1-F1
#
_cell.length_a   1.000
_cell.length_b   1.000
_cell.length_c   1.000
_cell.angle_alpha   90.00
_cell.angle_beta   90.00
_cell.angle_gamma   90.00
#
_symmetry.space_group_name_H-M   'P 1'
#
loop_
_entity.id
_entity.type
_entity.pdbx_description
1 polymer ?
#
loop_
_entity_poly.entity_id
_entity_poly.type
_entity_poly.pdbx_seq_one_letter_code
_entity_poly.pdbx_strand_id
1 'polypeptide(L)'
;MKKTFFIITAVFFLITFSRCKEDGFISDPDALLRFSADTVSFDTVFTTIGSATMYFKIYNPYNKTLKLSTAYIAGGENSFFRMNFDGEPARRVNNIEIPPKDSLFIFVEVTIDPLGVNNPLIVKDSVIFITNGNLQNVKLIAYGQDVHLIKGKILKNTVWEADKPYLIYNSAAVDTGNTLTINPGVQVYLHDRSSLIVWGKLIVNGTSDKPVIFQGDRLEEDYRIIAGQWGTIYIDPISTGNIINYAIIKNSIAGIQIGHPSQNKQPTLQLSNTIIQNISYVGIYAFGADINCYNTILANATYNLVTLLKGGRYNFSHC
;
A
#
# COMPACT_ATOMS: atom_id res chain seq x y z
N MET A 1 21.17 -33.37 -64.49
CA MET A 1 22.06 -33.13 -63.33
C MET A 1 21.63 -31.94 -62.45
N LYS A 2 21.17 -30.79 -62.99
CA LYS A 2 20.74 -29.64 -62.17
C LYS A 2 19.46 -29.84 -61.34
N LYS A 3 18.46 -30.59 -61.84
CA LYS A 3 17.21 -30.87 -61.09
C LYS A 3 17.40 -31.84 -59.92
N THR A 4 18.31 -32.80 -60.05
CA THR A 4 18.64 -33.77 -59.00
C THR A 4 19.40 -33.12 -57.84
N PHE A 5 20.26 -32.13 -58.14
CA PHE A 5 20.98 -31.37 -57.11
C PHE A 5 20.02 -30.53 -56.25
N PHE A 6 19.02 -29.89 -56.86
CA PHE A 6 18.06 -29.03 -56.15
C PHE A 6 17.12 -29.81 -55.20
N ILE A 7 16.78 -31.05 -55.54
CA ILE A 7 15.97 -31.94 -54.69
C ILE A 7 16.79 -32.40 -53.47
N ILE A 8 18.09 -32.67 -53.65
CA ILE A 8 18.98 -33.06 -52.55
C ILE A 8 19.20 -31.90 -51.58
N THR A 9 19.34 -30.65 -52.06
CA THR A 9 19.45 -29.47 -51.18
C THR A 9 18.16 -29.18 -50.41
N ALA A 10 16.99 -29.39 -51.03
CA ALA A 10 15.69 -29.19 -50.35
C ALA A 10 15.44 -30.24 -49.24
N VAL A 11 15.87 -31.49 -49.45
CA VAL A 11 15.78 -32.55 -48.42
C VAL A 11 16.78 -32.31 -47.29
N PHE A 12 17.97 -31.79 -47.58
CA PHE A 12 18.96 -31.44 -46.55
C PHE A 12 18.52 -30.24 -45.68
N PHE A 13 17.78 -29.29 -46.25
CA PHE A 13 17.22 -28.15 -45.52
C PHE A 13 15.97 -28.50 -44.69
N LEU A 14 15.25 -29.58 -45.05
CA LEU A 14 14.12 -30.09 -44.25
C LEU A 14 14.57 -30.87 -43.01
N ILE A 15 15.77 -31.45 -43.02
CA ILE A 15 16.31 -32.24 -41.90
C ILE A 15 16.90 -31.35 -40.79
N THR A 16 17.22 -30.07 -41.07
CA THR A 16 17.80 -29.15 -40.08
C THR A 16 16.78 -28.47 -39.15
N PHE A 17 15.48 -28.76 -39.27
CA PHE A 17 14.44 -28.22 -38.38
C PHE A 17 13.81 -29.24 -37.44
N SER A 18 14.33 -30.48 -37.38
CA SER A 18 13.93 -31.46 -36.37
C SER A 18 14.63 -31.17 -35.03
N ARG A 19 14.27 -30.04 -34.39
CA ARG A 19 14.65 -29.79 -33.00
C ARG A 19 13.79 -30.72 -32.14
N CYS A 20 14.28 -31.93 -31.91
CA CYS A 20 13.69 -32.88 -30.96
C CYS A 20 13.67 -32.18 -29.59
N LYS A 21 12.48 -31.80 -29.12
CA LYS A 21 12.30 -31.38 -27.73
C LYS A 21 12.61 -32.65 -26.93
N GLU A 22 13.64 -32.64 -26.10
CA GLU A 22 13.86 -33.73 -25.15
C GLU A 22 12.68 -33.73 -24.18
N ASP A 23 11.65 -34.51 -24.48
CA ASP A 23 10.49 -34.72 -23.64
C ASP A 23 10.91 -35.63 -22.48
N GLY A 24 11.45 -35.02 -21.43
CA GLY A 24 11.88 -35.72 -20.23
C GLY A 24 11.87 -34.82 -19.01
N PHE A 25 11.43 -35.39 -17.88
CA PHE A 25 11.53 -34.74 -16.58
C PHE A 25 12.94 -34.94 -16.01
N ILE A 26 13.47 -33.90 -15.36
CA ILE A 26 14.64 -34.07 -14.49
C ILE A 26 14.21 -34.81 -13.22
N SER A 27 14.75 -35.99 -12.99
CA SER A 27 14.47 -36.84 -11.83
C SER A 27 15.65 -36.95 -10.85
N ASP A 28 16.73 -36.22 -11.12
CA ASP A 28 17.92 -36.18 -10.27
C ASP A 28 17.56 -35.60 -8.90
N PRO A 29 17.88 -36.30 -7.77
CA PRO A 29 17.75 -35.75 -6.43
C PRO A 29 18.55 -34.46 -6.21
N ASP A 30 19.62 -34.20 -6.95
CA ASP A 30 20.37 -32.94 -6.81
C ASP A 30 19.75 -31.79 -7.62
N ALA A 31 18.66 -32.04 -8.36
CA ALA A 31 17.94 -31.03 -9.10
C ALA A 31 16.96 -30.25 -8.21
N LEU A 32 17.42 -29.09 -7.73
CA LEU A 32 16.69 -28.21 -6.81
C LEU A 32 16.03 -27.03 -7.54
N LEU A 33 14.93 -26.53 -6.97
CA LEU A 33 14.38 -25.23 -7.36
C LEU A 33 15.32 -24.11 -6.90
N ARG A 34 15.37 -23.04 -7.69
CA ARG A 34 15.92 -21.76 -7.25
C ARG A 34 14.77 -20.79 -6.94
N PHE A 35 14.90 -20.01 -5.88
CA PHE A 35 13.91 -19.01 -5.48
C PHE A 35 14.43 -17.60 -5.73
N SER A 36 13.56 -16.64 -6.04
CA SER A 36 13.93 -15.22 -6.08
C SER A 36 14.09 -14.61 -4.68
N ALA A 37 13.57 -15.28 -3.65
CA ALA A 37 13.61 -14.84 -2.26
C ALA A 37 13.64 -16.06 -1.33
N ASP A 38 14.34 -15.94 -0.22
CA ASP A 38 14.32 -16.89 0.89
C ASP A 38 13.21 -16.54 1.91
N THR A 39 12.86 -15.26 2.00
CA THR A 39 11.79 -14.72 2.86
C THR A 39 10.96 -13.69 2.11
N VAL A 40 9.64 -13.79 2.22
CA VAL A 40 8.68 -12.75 1.83
C VAL A 40 8.16 -12.09 3.11
N SER A 41 8.50 -10.82 3.27
CA SER A 41 8.06 -10.01 4.42
C SER A 41 6.98 -9.02 4.02
N PHE A 42 5.92 -8.98 4.81
CA PHE A 42 4.94 -7.91 4.82
C PHE A 42 5.28 -7.03 6.01
N ASP A 43 5.40 -5.73 5.78
CA ASP A 43 5.58 -4.77 6.87
C ASP A 43 4.27 -4.64 7.67
N THR A 44 3.98 -3.46 8.18
CA THR A 44 2.78 -3.14 8.96
C THR A 44 1.52 -3.45 8.15
N VAL A 45 0.86 -4.56 8.49
CA VAL A 45 -0.44 -4.98 7.95
C VAL A 45 -1.52 -4.59 8.93
N PHE A 46 -2.40 -3.69 8.51
CA PHE A 46 -3.57 -3.33 9.31
C PHE A 46 -4.53 -4.52 9.38
N THR A 47 -4.94 -4.85 10.61
CA THR A 47 -5.87 -5.95 10.86
C THR A 47 -7.18 -5.74 10.10
N THR A 48 -7.88 -6.82 9.76
CA THR A 48 -9.21 -6.84 9.10
C THR A 48 -9.26 -6.42 7.61
N ILE A 49 -8.26 -5.71 7.07
CA ILE A 49 -8.29 -5.22 5.67
C ILE A 49 -7.49 -6.13 4.72
N GLY A 50 -6.42 -6.74 5.23
CA GLY A 50 -5.47 -7.52 4.43
C GLY A 50 -4.31 -6.66 3.92
N SER A 51 -3.27 -7.32 3.44
CA SER A 51 -2.07 -6.69 2.90
C SER A 51 -2.19 -6.39 1.40
N ALA A 52 -1.23 -5.61 0.89
CA ALA A 52 -0.88 -5.68 -0.52
C ALA A 52 -0.42 -7.10 -0.91
N THR A 53 -0.55 -7.46 -2.18
CA THR A 53 -0.04 -8.73 -2.72
C THR A 53 1.46 -8.62 -2.96
N MET A 54 2.24 -9.49 -2.32
CA MET A 54 3.66 -9.67 -2.58
C MET A 54 3.87 -10.87 -3.50
N TYR A 55 5.00 -10.95 -4.19
CA TYR A 55 5.31 -12.12 -5.01
C TYR A 55 6.77 -12.55 -4.88
N PHE A 56 7.00 -13.82 -5.17
CA PHE A 56 8.32 -14.36 -5.46
C PHE A 56 8.21 -15.34 -6.62
N LYS A 57 9.35 -15.67 -7.21
CA LYS A 57 9.43 -16.62 -8.31
C LYS A 57 10.14 -17.89 -7.87
N ILE A 58 9.65 -19.01 -8.38
CA ILE A 58 10.39 -20.27 -8.41
C ILE A 58 10.94 -20.45 -9.83
N TYR A 59 12.17 -20.93 -9.95
CA TYR A 59 12.86 -21.12 -11.21
C TYR A 59 13.27 -22.57 -11.40
N ASN A 60 13.12 -23.05 -12.63
CA ASN A 60 13.82 -24.22 -13.12
C ASN A 60 15.12 -23.77 -13.80
N PRO A 61 16.29 -23.88 -13.15
CA PRO A 61 17.55 -23.47 -13.75
C PRO A 61 18.08 -24.47 -14.79
N TYR A 62 17.43 -25.61 -15.00
CA TYR A 62 17.91 -26.70 -15.85
C TYR A 62 17.39 -26.58 -17.29
N ASN A 63 17.93 -27.41 -18.18
CA ASN A 63 17.55 -27.50 -19.60
C ASN A 63 16.46 -28.57 -19.87
N LYS A 64 15.95 -29.22 -18.82
CA LYS A 64 14.86 -30.20 -18.86
C LYS A 64 13.71 -29.73 -17.98
N THR A 65 12.49 -30.19 -18.25
CA THR A 65 11.31 -29.84 -17.44
C THR A 65 11.48 -30.36 -16.02
N LEU A 66 11.18 -29.51 -15.04
CA LEU A 66 11.22 -29.88 -13.62
C LEU A 66 9.79 -29.99 -13.09
N LYS A 67 9.49 -31.13 -12.45
CA LYS A 67 8.15 -31.41 -11.92
C LYS A 67 8.10 -31.11 -10.44
N LEU A 68 7.36 -30.07 -10.07
CA LEU A 68 6.97 -29.77 -8.71
C LEU A 68 5.90 -30.76 -8.26
N SER A 69 6.28 -31.72 -7.42
CA SER A 69 5.38 -32.76 -6.93
C SER A 69 4.24 -32.15 -6.12
N THR A 70 4.56 -31.26 -5.19
CA THR A 70 3.57 -30.48 -4.45
C THR A 70 4.18 -29.17 -3.95
N ALA A 71 3.36 -28.13 -3.88
CA ALA A 71 3.65 -26.94 -3.09
C ALA A 71 2.44 -26.59 -2.23
N TYR A 72 2.68 -26.21 -0.98
CA TYR A 72 1.60 -25.88 -0.04
C TYR A 72 2.09 -24.96 1.07
N ILE A 73 1.15 -24.24 1.69
CA ILE A 73 1.45 -23.45 2.89
C ILE A 73 1.41 -24.32 4.14
N ALA A 74 2.44 -24.22 4.99
CA ALA A 74 2.60 -25.10 6.15
C ALA A 74 1.47 -24.95 7.17
N GLY A 75 0.99 -23.72 7.41
CA GLY A 75 -0.16 -23.44 8.29
C GLY A 75 -1.50 -23.97 7.77
N GLY A 76 -1.60 -24.41 6.51
CA GLY A 76 -2.82 -24.96 5.91
C GLY A 76 -4.01 -24.03 6.06
N GLU A 77 -5.12 -24.53 6.59
CA GLU A 77 -6.36 -23.75 6.83
C GLU A 77 -6.18 -22.67 7.90
N ASN A 78 -5.28 -22.87 8.86
CA ASN A 78 -5.02 -21.93 9.95
C ASN A 78 -4.05 -20.82 9.56
N SER A 79 -3.53 -20.83 8.32
CA SER A 79 -2.64 -19.77 7.87
C SER A 79 -3.39 -18.46 7.66
N PHE A 80 -2.80 -17.38 8.16
CA PHE A 80 -3.22 -16.01 7.84
C PHE A 80 -2.83 -15.60 6.41
N PHE A 81 -1.95 -16.37 5.77
CA PHE A 81 -1.49 -16.12 4.43
C PHE A 81 -2.33 -16.90 3.41
N ARG A 82 -2.55 -16.27 2.25
CA ARG A 82 -3.15 -16.88 1.07
C ARG A 82 -2.14 -16.85 -0.06
N MET A 83 -2.21 -17.83 -0.93
CA MET A 83 -1.32 -17.95 -2.07
C MET A 83 -2.08 -18.10 -3.37
N ASN A 84 -1.44 -17.66 -4.44
CA ASN A 84 -1.87 -17.86 -5.80
C ASN A 84 -0.66 -18.29 -6.62
N PHE A 85 -0.83 -19.34 -7.43
CA PHE A 85 0.18 -19.93 -8.29
C PHE A 85 -0.15 -19.57 -9.74
N ASP A 86 0.65 -18.68 -10.33
CA ASP A 86 0.55 -18.27 -11.73
C ASP A 86 -0.85 -17.81 -12.19
N GLY A 87 -1.60 -17.16 -11.30
CA GLY A 87 -2.95 -16.68 -11.55
C GLY A 87 -4.04 -17.50 -10.87
N GLU A 88 -3.74 -18.72 -10.41
CA GLU A 88 -4.72 -19.61 -9.76
C GLU A 88 -4.61 -19.59 -8.22
N PRO A 89 -5.64 -19.09 -7.49
CA PRO A 89 -5.64 -19.11 -6.04
C PRO A 89 -5.66 -20.54 -5.49
N ALA A 90 -4.66 -20.90 -4.71
CA ALA A 90 -4.57 -22.24 -4.11
C ALA A 90 -3.68 -22.22 -2.86
N ARG A 91 -4.08 -22.93 -1.80
CA ARG A 91 -3.22 -23.19 -0.63
C ARG A 91 -2.31 -24.41 -0.82
N ARG A 92 -2.64 -25.25 -1.80
CA ARG A 92 -1.88 -26.43 -2.22
C ARG A 92 -2.06 -26.64 -3.72
N VAL A 93 -0.97 -26.91 -4.42
CA VAL A 93 -0.94 -27.36 -5.80
C VAL A 93 -0.12 -28.65 -5.92
N ASN A 94 -0.41 -29.46 -6.92
CA ASN A 94 0.29 -30.73 -7.15
C ASN A 94 0.64 -30.86 -8.63
N ASN A 95 1.75 -31.56 -8.91
CA ASN A 95 2.17 -31.92 -10.26
C ASN A 95 2.29 -30.72 -11.23
N ILE A 96 2.84 -29.61 -10.75
CA ILE A 96 3.11 -28.44 -11.60
C ILE A 96 4.39 -28.70 -12.40
N GLU A 97 4.34 -28.48 -13.70
CA GLU A 97 5.50 -28.61 -14.60
C GLU A 97 6.10 -27.25 -14.86
N ILE A 98 7.40 -27.10 -14.62
CA ILE A 98 8.13 -25.86 -14.89
C ILE A 98 9.06 -26.12 -16.07
N PRO A 99 8.80 -25.50 -17.24
CA PRO A 99 9.61 -25.73 -18.45
C PRO A 99 11.10 -25.41 -18.25
N PRO A 100 11.97 -25.91 -19.14
CA PRO A 100 13.39 -25.59 -19.12
C PRO A 100 13.66 -24.09 -19.08
N LYS A 101 14.55 -23.66 -18.17
CA LYS A 101 14.96 -22.25 -18.02
C LYS A 101 13.80 -21.28 -17.75
N ASP A 102 12.68 -21.78 -17.25
CA ASP A 102 11.47 -21.01 -17.00
C ASP A 102 11.24 -20.75 -15.50
N SER A 103 10.21 -19.96 -15.21
CA SER A 103 9.82 -19.57 -13.86
C SER A 103 8.30 -19.55 -13.68
N LEU A 104 7.87 -19.65 -12.44
CA LEU A 104 6.48 -19.52 -12.05
C LEU A 104 6.33 -18.45 -10.97
N PHE A 105 5.28 -17.63 -11.06
CA PHE A 105 4.96 -16.63 -10.06
C PHE A 105 4.17 -17.24 -8.90
N ILE A 106 4.59 -16.90 -7.68
CA ILE A 106 3.84 -17.17 -6.46
C ILE A 106 3.45 -15.83 -5.87
N PHE A 107 2.16 -15.53 -5.85
CA PHE A 107 1.60 -14.36 -5.20
C PHE A 107 1.16 -14.74 -3.78
N VAL A 108 1.42 -13.86 -2.82
CA VAL A 108 1.13 -14.07 -1.40
C VAL A 108 0.44 -12.83 -0.87
N GLU A 109 -0.62 -13.05 -0.10
CA GLU A 109 -1.33 -12.03 0.67
C GLU A 109 -1.46 -12.49 2.11
N VAL A 110 -1.64 -11.55 3.04
CA VAL A 110 -1.93 -11.87 4.43
C VAL A 110 -3.13 -11.06 4.93
N THR A 111 -4.00 -11.69 5.71
CA THR A 111 -5.05 -10.98 6.45
C THR A 111 -4.98 -11.44 7.90
N ILE A 112 -4.83 -10.50 8.81
CA ILE A 112 -4.70 -10.76 10.24
C ILE A 112 -5.95 -10.27 10.94
N ASP A 113 -6.55 -11.13 11.77
CA ASP A 113 -7.70 -10.75 12.59
C ASP A 113 -7.24 -9.93 13.81
N PRO A 114 -8.01 -8.89 14.21
CA PRO A 114 -7.66 -8.09 15.37
C PRO A 114 -7.77 -8.92 16.66
N LEU A 115 -6.66 -9.01 17.40
CA LEU A 115 -6.62 -9.73 18.68
C LEU A 115 -6.97 -8.83 19.89
N GLY A 116 -7.29 -7.55 19.65
CA GLY A 116 -7.60 -6.57 20.71
C GLY A 116 -6.41 -6.22 21.61
N VAL A 117 -5.18 -6.48 21.15
CA VAL A 117 -3.94 -6.16 21.85
C VAL A 117 -3.24 -5.02 21.11
N ASN A 118 -2.80 -3.99 21.84
CA ASN A 118 -2.16 -2.80 21.26
C ASN A 118 -0.73 -3.04 20.72
N ASN A 119 -0.18 -4.25 20.91
CA ASN A 119 1.19 -4.58 20.49
C ASN A 119 1.21 -5.19 19.09
N PRO A 120 2.21 -4.84 18.25
CA PRO A 120 2.39 -5.46 16.94
C PRO A 120 2.49 -6.98 17.05
N LEU A 121 1.74 -7.70 16.22
CA LEU A 121 1.75 -9.16 16.14
C LEU A 121 2.70 -9.61 15.03
N ILE A 122 3.67 -10.45 15.34
CA ILE A 122 4.49 -11.09 14.30
C ILE A 122 3.86 -12.43 13.94
N VAL A 123 3.38 -12.54 12.70
CA VAL A 123 2.84 -13.79 12.15
C VAL A 123 3.88 -14.40 11.22
N LYS A 124 4.12 -15.71 11.34
CA LYS A 124 5.08 -16.45 10.54
C LYS A 124 4.46 -17.69 9.93
N ASP A 125 4.85 -18.01 8.71
CA ASP A 125 4.52 -19.27 8.05
C ASP A 125 5.64 -19.63 7.05
N SER A 126 5.44 -20.68 6.26
CA SER A 126 6.36 -21.06 5.18
C SER A 126 5.59 -21.71 4.05
N VAL A 127 6.01 -21.41 2.82
CA VAL A 127 5.58 -22.15 1.63
C VAL A 127 6.56 -23.31 1.45
N ILE A 128 6.05 -24.53 1.45
CA ILE A 128 6.82 -25.76 1.27
C ILE A 128 6.73 -26.20 -0.18
N PHE A 129 7.87 -26.58 -0.75
CA PHE A 129 8.01 -27.11 -2.11
C PHE A 129 8.65 -28.49 -2.06
N ILE A 130 8.07 -29.45 -2.76
CA ILE A 130 8.61 -30.82 -2.88
C ILE A 130 8.90 -31.14 -4.34
N THR A 131 10.18 -31.41 -4.65
CA THR A 131 10.69 -31.73 -6.00
C THR A 131 11.72 -32.84 -5.90
N ASN A 132 11.54 -33.93 -6.66
CA ASN A 132 12.46 -35.08 -6.68
C ASN A 132 12.81 -35.63 -5.27
N GLY A 133 11.86 -35.56 -4.34
CA GLY A 133 12.06 -35.99 -2.94
C GLY A 133 12.69 -34.94 -2.03
N ASN A 134 13.15 -33.81 -2.57
CA ASN A 134 13.70 -32.71 -1.78
C ASN A 134 12.62 -31.79 -1.25
N LEU A 135 12.81 -31.33 -0.02
CA LEU A 135 11.98 -30.30 0.62
C LEU A 135 12.74 -28.98 0.63
N GLN A 136 12.17 -27.97 0.00
CA GLN A 136 12.63 -26.58 0.08
C GLN A 136 11.51 -25.69 0.61
N ASN A 137 11.84 -24.52 1.15
CA ASN A 137 10.84 -23.59 1.64
C ASN A 137 11.22 -22.13 1.44
N VAL A 138 10.21 -21.28 1.39
CA VAL A 138 10.31 -19.82 1.47
C VAL A 138 9.56 -19.37 2.71
N LYS A 139 10.19 -18.53 3.54
CA LYS A 139 9.60 -18.01 4.77
C LYS A 139 8.61 -16.90 4.49
N LEU A 140 7.51 -16.87 5.23
CA LEU A 140 6.54 -15.77 5.22
C LEU A 140 6.55 -15.11 6.58
N ILE A 141 6.66 -13.77 6.62
CA ILE A 141 6.66 -12.99 7.86
C ILE A 141 5.76 -11.77 7.65
N ALA A 142 4.88 -11.47 8.61
CA ALA A 142 4.05 -10.28 8.60
C ALA A 142 4.00 -9.61 9.98
N TYR A 143 3.99 -8.27 10.00
CA TYR A 143 3.82 -7.47 11.21
C TYR A 143 2.40 -6.90 11.26
N GLY A 144 1.50 -7.51 12.02
CA GLY A 144 0.14 -7.03 12.21
C GLY A 144 0.07 -5.85 13.16
N GLN A 145 -0.67 -4.81 12.79
CA GLN A 145 -0.96 -3.64 13.63
C GLN A 145 -2.47 -3.48 13.78
N ASP A 146 -2.95 -3.53 15.02
CA ASP A 146 -4.35 -3.18 15.31
C ASP A 146 -4.56 -1.67 15.18
N VAL A 147 -5.75 -1.29 14.72
CA VAL A 147 -6.14 0.09 14.45
C VAL A 147 -7.55 0.40 14.91
N HIS A 148 -7.82 1.68 15.12
CA HIS A 148 -9.18 2.21 15.17
C HIS A 148 -9.69 2.37 13.74
N LEU A 149 -10.40 1.36 13.24
CA LEU A 149 -10.98 1.39 11.89
C LEU A 149 -12.20 2.32 11.83
N ILE A 150 -12.13 3.33 10.96
CA ILE A 150 -13.20 4.29 10.69
C ILE A 150 -13.62 4.12 9.23
N LYS A 151 -14.70 3.38 9.01
CA LYS A 151 -15.17 3.02 7.66
C LYS A 151 -16.42 3.80 7.27
N GLY A 152 -16.30 4.80 6.40
CA GLY A 152 -17.43 5.56 5.84
C GLY A 152 -18.32 6.18 6.93
N LYS A 153 -17.72 6.82 7.94
CA LYS A 153 -18.41 7.18 9.18
C LYS A 153 -18.52 8.69 9.37
N ILE A 154 -19.69 9.12 9.86
CA ILE A 154 -19.89 10.46 10.40
C ILE A 154 -19.50 10.45 11.89
N LEU A 155 -18.53 11.27 12.25
CA LEU A 155 -17.98 11.42 13.58
C LEU A 155 -18.77 12.46 14.37
N LYS A 156 -19.16 12.10 15.59
CA LYS A 156 -19.65 13.03 16.61
C LYS A 156 -18.47 13.55 17.43
N ASN A 157 -18.75 14.31 18.49
CA ASN A 157 -17.74 14.74 19.45
C ASN A 157 -16.90 13.55 19.91
N THR A 158 -15.61 13.60 19.57
CA THR A 158 -14.69 12.51 19.86
C THR A 158 -13.26 13.02 20.00
N VAL A 159 -12.48 12.30 20.78
CA VAL A 159 -11.06 12.54 20.99
C VAL A 159 -10.31 11.30 20.52
N TRP A 160 -9.28 11.52 19.72
CA TRP A 160 -8.36 10.47 19.28
C TRP A 160 -7.10 10.51 20.13
N GLU A 161 -6.79 9.36 20.75
CA GLU A 161 -5.65 9.18 21.64
C GLU A 161 -4.54 8.39 20.94
N ALA A 162 -3.30 8.53 21.38
CA ALA A 162 -2.16 7.81 20.80
C ALA A 162 -2.03 6.38 21.35
N ASP A 163 -3.15 5.67 21.55
CA ASP A 163 -3.19 4.28 22.03
C ASP A 163 -2.93 3.28 20.90
N LYS A 164 -3.55 3.49 19.75
CA LYS A 164 -3.28 2.80 18.48
C LYS A 164 -3.61 3.71 17.29
N PRO A 165 -3.07 3.43 16.08
CA PRO A 165 -3.33 4.25 14.92
C PRO A 165 -4.81 4.25 14.52
N TYR A 166 -5.23 5.31 13.83
CA TYR A 166 -6.55 5.43 13.22
C TYR A 166 -6.45 5.17 11.73
N LEU A 167 -7.34 4.35 11.18
CA LEU A 167 -7.39 4.07 9.75
C LEU A 167 -8.74 4.48 9.20
N ILE A 168 -8.74 5.48 8.33
CA ILE A 168 -9.93 5.97 7.62
C ILE A 168 -10.04 5.23 6.30
N TYR A 169 -11.14 4.49 6.13
CA TYR A 169 -11.49 3.78 4.92
C TYR A 169 -12.82 4.30 4.38
N ASN A 170 -12.93 4.58 3.08
CA ASN A 170 -14.11 5.22 2.48
C ASN A 170 -14.47 6.58 3.12
N SER A 171 -13.47 7.36 3.48
CA SER A 171 -13.59 8.68 4.12
C SER A 171 -14.30 8.71 5.48
N ALA A 172 -14.09 9.81 6.22
CA ALA A 172 -14.81 10.12 7.45
C ALA A 172 -15.22 11.60 7.44
N ALA A 173 -16.33 11.93 8.08
CA ALA A 173 -16.81 13.30 8.16
C ALA A 173 -17.07 13.72 9.61
N VAL A 174 -16.49 14.83 10.07
CA VAL A 174 -16.83 15.43 11.36
C VAL A 174 -18.13 16.20 11.19
N ASP A 175 -19.18 15.79 11.93
CA ASP A 175 -20.51 16.35 11.77
C ASP A 175 -20.60 17.83 12.21
N THR A 176 -21.59 18.54 11.69
CA THR A 176 -21.86 19.93 12.06
C THR A 176 -22.07 20.05 13.58
N GLY A 177 -21.52 21.09 14.19
CA GLY A 177 -21.60 21.32 15.64
C GLY A 177 -20.79 20.34 16.49
N ASN A 178 -20.09 19.38 15.88
CA ASN A 178 -19.23 18.43 16.57
C ASN A 178 -17.75 18.77 16.36
N THR A 179 -16.91 18.30 17.29
CA THR A 179 -15.46 18.49 17.24
C THR A 179 -14.74 17.14 17.24
N LEU A 180 -13.81 16.98 16.31
CA LEU A 180 -12.78 15.96 16.37
C LEU A 180 -11.51 16.59 16.97
N THR A 181 -11.09 16.09 18.13
CA THR A 181 -9.81 16.47 18.74
C THR A 181 -8.81 15.32 18.56
N ILE A 182 -7.62 15.61 18.06
CA ILE A 182 -6.56 14.63 17.83
C ILE A 182 -5.37 15.02 18.70
N ASN A 183 -5.05 14.17 19.68
CA ASN A 183 -4.02 14.43 20.68
C ASN A 183 -2.60 14.13 20.15
N PRO A 184 -1.55 14.59 20.86
CA PRO A 184 -0.17 14.44 20.40
C PRO A 184 0.21 12.99 20.11
N GLY A 185 0.95 12.76 19.01
CA GLY A 185 1.52 11.46 18.65
C GLY A 185 0.59 10.53 17.89
N VAL A 186 -0.67 10.90 17.67
CA VAL A 186 -1.63 10.10 16.90
C VAL A 186 -1.15 9.90 15.46
N GLN A 187 -1.23 8.65 14.99
CA GLN A 187 -0.99 8.27 13.60
C GLN A 187 -2.34 8.07 12.90
N VAL A 188 -2.59 8.82 11.83
CA VAL A 188 -3.80 8.75 11.01
C VAL A 188 -3.42 8.27 9.62
N TYR A 189 -3.94 7.10 9.27
CA TYR A 189 -3.82 6.49 7.97
C TYR A 189 -5.11 6.69 7.19
N LEU A 190 -5.00 7.02 5.90
CA LEU A 190 -6.14 7.13 4.99
C LEU A 190 -5.92 6.21 3.80
N HIS A 191 -6.94 5.41 3.49
CA HIS A 191 -6.94 4.55 2.32
C HIS A 191 -7.04 5.34 1.02
N ASP A 192 -6.74 4.70 -0.12
CA ASP A 192 -6.86 5.31 -1.46
C ASP A 192 -8.18 6.07 -1.62
N ARG A 193 -8.05 7.32 -2.10
CA ARG A 193 -9.14 8.30 -2.30
C ARG A 193 -9.95 8.67 -1.06
N SER A 194 -9.61 8.17 0.13
CA SER A 194 -10.28 8.55 1.36
C SER A 194 -9.83 9.93 1.82
N SER A 195 -10.77 10.68 2.40
CA SER A 195 -10.54 12.03 2.91
C SER A 195 -11.09 12.18 4.33
N LEU A 196 -10.54 13.13 5.08
CA LEU A 196 -11.14 13.61 6.31
C LEU A 196 -11.93 14.89 5.99
N ILE A 197 -13.25 14.78 6.01
CA ILE A 197 -14.18 15.88 5.75
C ILE A 197 -14.55 16.54 7.07
N VAL A 198 -14.55 17.86 7.12
CA VAL A 198 -14.83 18.62 8.35
C VAL A 198 -15.99 19.57 8.08
N TRP A 199 -17.22 19.14 8.40
CA TRP A 199 -18.39 20.02 8.48
C TRP A 199 -18.48 20.73 9.84
N GLY A 200 -18.04 20.04 10.89
CA GLY A 200 -17.89 20.57 12.25
C GLY A 200 -16.57 21.31 12.45
N LYS A 201 -15.79 20.87 13.44
CA LYS A 201 -14.51 21.46 13.84
C LYS A 201 -13.42 20.40 13.97
N LEU A 202 -12.23 20.70 13.47
CA LEU A 202 -11.03 19.89 13.65
C LEU A 202 -10.03 20.60 14.57
N ILE A 203 -9.54 19.90 15.59
CA ILE A 203 -8.48 20.36 16.49
C ILE A 203 -7.37 19.30 16.50
N VAL A 204 -6.22 19.62 15.91
CA VAL A 204 -5.02 18.76 15.94
C VAL A 204 -3.99 19.39 16.88
N ASN A 205 -3.72 18.71 17.98
CA ASN A 205 -2.87 19.17 19.07
C ASN A 205 -1.56 18.38 19.11
N GLY A 206 -0.79 18.39 18.02
CA GLY A 206 0.55 17.82 18.06
C GLY A 206 1.49 18.61 18.98
N THR A 207 2.68 18.06 19.17
CA THR A 207 3.83 18.76 19.79
C THR A 207 5.09 18.55 18.94
N SER A 208 6.16 19.30 19.22
CA SER A 208 7.46 19.08 18.55
C SER A 208 7.94 17.64 18.67
N ASP A 209 7.74 17.04 19.84
CA ASP A 209 8.27 15.71 20.17
C ASP A 209 7.31 14.61 19.72
N LYS A 210 6.02 14.93 19.64
CA LYS A 210 4.94 13.99 19.28
C LYS A 210 4.00 14.67 18.28
N PRO A 211 4.42 14.84 17.02
CA PRO A 211 3.54 15.39 15.99
C PRO A 211 2.40 14.42 15.67
N VAL A 212 1.29 14.95 15.16
CA VAL A 212 0.21 14.12 14.58
C VAL A 212 0.51 13.88 13.10
N ILE A 213 0.47 12.64 12.64
CA ILE A 213 0.87 12.29 11.27
C ILE A 213 -0.36 11.84 10.47
N PHE A 214 -0.57 12.45 9.30
CA PHE A 214 -1.54 12.03 8.29
C PHE A 214 -0.81 11.51 7.06
N GLN A 215 -1.07 10.25 6.70
CA GLN A 215 -0.41 9.59 5.56
C GLN A 215 -1.28 8.48 4.94
N GLY A 216 -0.86 7.95 3.78
CA GLY A 216 -1.48 6.80 3.16
C GLY A 216 -1.25 5.51 3.96
N ASP A 217 -2.12 4.52 3.79
CA ASP A 217 -2.04 3.22 4.45
C ASP A 217 -1.10 2.20 3.76
N ARG A 218 -0.40 2.63 2.71
CA ARG A 218 0.68 1.89 2.03
C ARG A 218 2.04 2.25 2.63
N LEU A 219 2.55 1.36 3.47
CA LEU A 219 3.74 1.60 4.31
C LEU A 219 5.02 0.99 3.75
N GLU A 220 4.93 0.31 2.61
CA GLU A 220 6.07 -0.27 1.92
C GLU A 220 7.11 0.80 1.56
N GLU A 221 8.40 0.43 1.54
CA GLU A 221 9.52 1.37 1.31
C GLU A 221 9.33 2.21 0.04
N ASP A 222 8.99 1.57 -1.07
CA ASP A 222 8.78 2.20 -2.37
C ASP A 222 7.64 3.23 -2.36
N TYR A 223 6.72 3.14 -1.39
CA TYR A 223 5.57 4.02 -1.25
C TYR A 223 5.79 5.14 -0.24
N ARG A 224 6.89 5.17 0.54
CA ARG A 224 7.07 6.16 1.62
C ARG A 224 7.01 7.62 1.19
N ILE A 225 7.35 7.93 -0.07
CA ILE A 225 7.36 9.30 -0.61
C ILE A 225 6.42 9.49 -1.80
N ILE A 226 5.64 8.46 -2.16
CA ILE A 226 4.76 8.53 -3.33
C ILE A 226 3.57 9.41 -3.00
N ALA A 227 3.40 10.48 -3.77
CA ALA A 227 2.28 11.41 -3.60
C ALA A 227 0.95 10.81 -4.11
N GLY A 228 -0.18 11.33 -3.62
CA GLY A 228 -1.50 10.93 -4.11
C GLY A 228 -2.07 9.61 -3.58
N GLN A 229 -1.56 9.10 -2.46
CA GLN A 229 -2.04 7.85 -1.84
C GLN A 229 -3.41 7.98 -1.16
N TRP A 230 -3.84 9.21 -0.85
CA TRP A 230 -5.14 9.49 -0.23
C TRP A 230 -5.63 10.88 -0.65
N GLY A 231 -6.88 11.21 -0.36
CA GLY A 231 -7.55 12.41 -0.86
C GLY A 231 -7.00 13.71 -0.27
N THR A 232 -7.65 14.23 0.78
CA THR A 232 -7.28 15.49 1.43
C THR A 232 -7.91 15.63 2.82
N ILE A 233 -7.40 16.58 3.63
CA ILE A 233 -8.19 17.13 4.73
C ILE A 233 -9.06 18.25 4.13
N TYR A 234 -10.36 17.98 4.01
CA TYR A 234 -11.32 18.90 3.42
C TYR A 234 -12.07 19.65 4.52
N ILE A 235 -11.76 20.92 4.69
CA ILE A 235 -12.48 21.84 5.59
C ILE A 235 -13.61 22.49 4.79
N ASP A 236 -14.83 22.11 5.13
CA ASP A 236 -16.02 22.56 4.40
C ASP A 236 -16.26 24.07 4.56
N PRO A 237 -16.85 24.76 3.57
CA PRO A 237 -17.12 26.19 3.67
C PRO A 237 -17.89 26.65 4.92
N ILE A 238 -18.67 25.78 5.58
CA ILE A 238 -19.37 26.13 6.83
C ILE A 238 -18.49 25.99 8.09
N SER A 239 -17.34 25.31 7.98
CA SER A 239 -16.51 24.94 9.13
C SER A 239 -15.62 26.10 9.58
N THR A 240 -15.69 26.41 10.88
CA THR A 240 -14.92 27.51 11.49
C THR A 240 -14.26 27.08 12.79
N GLY A 241 -13.18 27.76 13.14
CA GLY A 241 -12.41 27.53 14.36
C GLY A 241 -11.45 26.35 14.26
N ASN A 242 -11.08 25.90 13.06
CA ASN A 242 -10.20 24.76 12.90
C ASN A 242 -8.77 25.12 13.31
N ILE A 243 -8.11 24.18 13.99
CA ILE A 243 -6.74 24.33 14.48
C ILE A 243 -5.95 23.11 14.07
N ILE A 244 -4.82 23.33 13.39
CA ILE A 244 -3.82 22.31 13.12
C ILE A 244 -2.48 22.80 13.62
N ASN A 245 -1.97 22.17 14.68
CA ASN A 245 -0.68 22.49 15.27
C ASN A 245 0.19 21.23 15.34
N TYR A 246 1.47 21.35 14.96
CA TYR A 246 2.44 20.25 14.97
C TYR A 246 1.95 18.99 14.26
N ALA A 247 1.51 19.13 13.02
CA ALA A 247 1.14 18.01 12.17
C ALA A 247 2.19 17.72 11.09
N ILE A 248 2.19 16.50 10.58
CA ILE A 248 2.86 16.12 9.34
C ILE A 248 1.79 15.55 8.42
N ILE A 249 1.49 16.28 7.34
CA ILE A 249 0.52 15.88 6.32
C ILE A 249 1.31 15.52 5.07
N LYS A 250 1.27 14.26 4.66
CA LYS A 250 2.09 13.82 3.52
C LYS A 250 1.42 12.82 2.60
N ASN A 251 1.94 12.74 1.38
CA ASN A 251 1.61 11.73 0.39
C ASN A 251 0.14 11.77 -0.08
N SER A 252 -0.51 12.94 -0.03
CA SER A 252 -1.92 13.10 -0.40
C SER A 252 -2.11 13.65 -1.83
N ILE A 253 -3.35 13.67 -2.32
CA ILE A 253 -3.71 14.33 -3.57
C ILE A 253 -3.66 15.84 -3.35
N ALA A 254 -4.40 16.35 -2.37
CA ALA A 254 -4.25 17.72 -1.89
C ALA A 254 -3.96 17.69 -0.39
N GLY A 255 -3.08 18.57 0.11
CA GLY A 255 -2.72 18.58 1.54
C GLY A 255 -3.92 18.97 2.40
N ILE A 256 -4.33 20.23 2.28
CA ILE A 256 -5.54 20.77 2.89
C ILE A 256 -6.33 21.50 1.80
N GLN A 257 -7.59 21.11 1.62
CA GLN A 257 -8.55 21.91 0.89
C GLN A 257 -9.47 22.61 1.88
N ILE A 258 -9.67 23.92 1.71
CA ILE A 258 -10.55 24.71 2.57
C ILE A 258 -11.47 25.60 1.73
N GLY A 259 -12.77 25.44 1.94
CA GLY A 259 -13.80 26.10 1.14
C GLY A 259 -14.10 25.38 -0.18
N HIS A 260 -14.96 25.99 -1.00
CA HIS A 260 -15.46 25.42 -2.25
C HIS A 260 -15.76 26.52 -3.28
N PRO A 261 -15.43 26.32 -4.57
CA PRO A 261 -15.57 27.37 -5.59
C PRO A 261 -17.00 27.87 -5.84
N SER A 262 -18.00 27.05 -5.51
CA SER A 262 -19.43 27.39 -5.67
C SER A 262 -20.07 28.00 -4.42
N GLN A 263 -19.34 28.15 -3.31
CA GLN A 263 -19.89 28.66 -2.06
C GLN A 263 -19.21 29.95 -1.63
N ASN A 264 -20.01 30.93 -1.22
CA ASN A 264 -19.52 32.21 -0.68
C ASN A 264 -19.61 32.20 0.85
N LYS A 265 -18.76 31.38 1.47
CA LYS A 265 -18.59 31.29 2.94
C LYS A 265 -17.11 31.44 3.27
N GLN A 266 -16.82 31.78 4.52
CA GLN A 266 -15.47 32.06 5.00
C GLN A 266 -15.08 31.05 6.10
N PRO A 267 -14.72 29.81 5.73
CA PRO A 267 -14.19 28.86 6.70
C PRO A 267 -12.86 29.36 7.27
N THR A 268 -12.52 28.95 8.48
CA THR A 268 -11.31 29.44 9.17
C THR A 268 -10.37 28.32 9.59
N LEU A 269 -9.06 28.57 9.47
CA LEU A 269 -7.99 27.66 9.84
C LEU A 269 -6.82 28.43 10.50
N GLN A 270 -6.44 27.99 11.69
CA GLN A 270 -5.15 28.29 12.29
C GLN A 270 -4.21 27.11 12.03
N LEU A 271 -3.17 27.34 11.24
CA LEU A 271 -2.18 26.34 10.87
C LEU A 271 -0.82 26.75 11.43
N SER A 272 -0.20 25.89 12.24
CA SER A 272 1.09 26.22 12.84
C SER A 272 2.00 25.02 13.03
N ASN A 273 3.32 25.26 12.97
CA ASN A 273 4.35 24.25 13.27
C ASN A 273 4.20 22.95 12.47
N THR A 274 3.66 23.03 11.26
CA THR A 274 3.19 21.85 10.49
C THR A 274 4.05 21.65 9.25
N ILE A 275 4.19 20.40 8.82
CA ILE A 275 4.84 20.06 7.54
C ILE A 275 3.78 19.49 6.62
N ILE A 276 3.67 20.04 5.40
CA ILE A 276 2.81 19.54 4.33
C ILE A 276 3.70 19.23 3.13
N GLN A 277 3.82 17.95 2.76
CA GLN A 277 4.78 17.55 1.73
C GLN A 277 4.36 16.34 0.88
N ASN A 278 4.98 16.21 -0.29
CA ASN A 278 4.77 15.12 -1.25
C ASN A 278 3.30 15.02 -1.68
N ILE A 279 2.82 16.08 -2.33
CA ILE A 279 1.41 16.28 -2.68
C ILE A 279 1.25 16.18 -4.20
N SER A 280 0.32 15.35 -4.69
CA SER A 280 0.21 15.11 -6.14
C SER A 280 -0.54 16.20 -6.90
N TYR A 281 -1.18 17.13 -6.19
CA TYR A 281 -1.87 18.30 -6.75
C TYR A 281 -1.42 19.61 -6.07
N VAL A 282 -2.13 20.06 -5.03
CA VAL A 282 -1.90 21.35 -4.35
C VAL A 282 -1.74 21.16 -2.85
N GLY A 283 -0.73 21.78 -2.25
CA GLY A 283 -0.47 21.72 -0.81
C GLY A 283 -1.62 22.31 0.03
N ILE A 284 -1.88 23.60 -0.12
CA ILE A 284 -3.06 24.28 0.45
C ILE A 284 -3.92 24.84 -0.67
N TYR A 285 -5.16 24.35 -0.77
CA TYR A 285 -6.13 24.78 -1.79
C TYR A 285 -7.32 25.50 -1.14
N ALA A 286 -7.33 26.83 -1.21
CA ALA A 286 -8.26 27.67 -0.48
C ALA A 286 -9.24 28.43 -1.39
N PHE A 287 -10.50 28.51 -0.97
CA PHE A 287 -11.56 29.27 -1.61
C PHE A 287 -12.26 30.18 -0.60
N GLY A 288 -12.01 31.49 -0.65
CA GLY A 288 -12.69 32.48 0.20
C GLY A 288 -12.42 32.34 1.69
N ALA A 289 -11.35 31.65 2.08
CA ALA A 289 -11.08 31.25 3.46
C ALA A 289 -10.38 32.33 4.29
N ASP A 290 -10.34 32.12 5.60
CA ASP A 290 -9.48 32.84 6.54
C ASP A 290 -8.41 31.89 7.10
N ILE A 291 -7.16 32.08 6.69
CA ILE A 291 -6.04 31.22 7.09
C ILE A 291 -4.97 32.06 7.75
N ASN A 292 -4.65 31.71 9.00
CA ASN A 292 -3.46 32.19 9.68
C ASN A 292 -2.45 31.04 9.78
N CYS A 293 -1.38 31.13 9.01
CA CYS A 293 -0.35 30.11 8.86
C CYS A 293 0.99 30.62 9.41
N TYR A 294 1.57 29.87 10.35
CA TYR A 294 2.81 30.25 11.03
C TYR A 294 3.80 29.07 11.12
N ASN A 295 5.08 29.31 10.88
CA ASN A 295 6.14 28.30 11.06
C ASN A 295 5.81 26.94 10.42
N THR A 296 5.42 26.95 9.14
CA THR A 296 4.90 25.77 8.45
C THR A 296 5.67 25.52 7.17
N ILE A 297 6.11 24.29 6.94
CA ILE A 297 6.84 23.90 5.74
C ILE A 297 5.84 23.37 4.71
N LEU A 298 5.87 23.94 3.51
CA LEU A 298 5.15 23.43 2.33
C LEU A 298 6.18 23.02 1.29
N ALA A 299 6.25 21.73 0.96
CA ALA A 299 7.26 21.21 0.04
C ALA A 299 6.70 20.18 -0.94
N ASN A 300 7.34 20.02 -2.09
CA ASN A 300 7.10 18.91 -3.04
C ASN A 300 5.61 18.74 -3.42
N ALA A 301 5.02 19.74 -4.08
CA ALA A 301 3.71 19.61 -4.71
C ALA A 301 3.84 19.61 -6.25
N THR A 302 3.10 18.75 -6.94
CA THR A 302 3.17 18.65 -8.42
C THR A 302 2.74 19.94 -9.12
N TYR A 303 1.71 20.64 -8.62
CA TYR A 303 1.20 21.86 -9.26
C TYR A 303 1.62 23.12 -8.49
N ASN A 304 1.03 23.36 -7.33
CA ASN A 304 1.30 24.55 -6.52
C ASN A 304 1.41 24.19 -5.04
N LEU A 305 2.31 24.84 -4.31
CA LEU A 305 2.37 24.70 -2.85
C LEU A 305 1.13 25.32 -2.18
N VAL A 306 0.69 26.47 -2.69
CA VAL A 306 -0.47 27.21 -2.18
C VAL A 306 -1.26 27.75 -3.37
N THR A 307 -2.59 27.64 -3.31
CA THR A 307 -3.51 28.25 -4.27
C THR A 307 -4.66 28.88 -3.50
N LEU A 308 -4.81 30.20 -3.66
CA LEU A 308 -5.78 31.03 -2.93
C LEU A 308 -6.73 31.66 -3.95
N LEU A 309 -8.02 31.29 -3.88
CA LEU A 309 -9.04 31.71 -4.84
C LEU A 309 -10.22 32.34 -4.11
N LYS A 310 -11.06 33.07 -4.86
CA LYS A 310 -12.32 33.67 -4.36
C LYS A 310 -12.15 34.67 -3.21
N GLY A 311 -11.00 35.35 -3.13
CA GLY A 311 -10.69 36.28 -2.04
C GLY A 311 -10.41 35.54 -0.73
N GLY A 312 -10.59 36.23 0.41
CA GLY A 312 -10.31 35.68 1.75
C GLY A 312 -9.29 36.53 2.52
N ARG A 313 -8.90 36.03 3.69
CA ARG A 313 -7.84 36.61 4.52
C ARG A 313 -6.75 35.57 4.71
N TYR A 314 -5.53 35.91 4.35
CA TYR A 314 -4.43 34.96 4.35
C TYR A 314 -3.20 35.62 4.95
N ASN A 315 -2.74 35.08 6.07
CA ASN A 315 -1.49 35.48 6.69
C ASN A 315 -0.56 34.28 6.71
N PHE A 316 0.62 34.42 6.11
CA PHE A 316 1.67 33.42 6.11
C PHE A 316 2.92 34.06 6.69
N SER A 317 3.44 33.52 7.80
CA SER A 317 4.60 34.06 8.49
C SER A 317 5.57 32.94 8.84
N HIS A 318 6.84 33.03 8.41
CA HIS A 318 7.84 31.97 8.57
C HIS A 318 7.42 30.64 7.91
N CYS A 319 6.95 30.69 6.66
CA CYS A 319 6.52 29.51 5.89
C CYS A 319 7.28 29.37 4.57
#